data_AF-A0A7C4WKW5-F1
#
_entry.id   AF-A0A7C4WKW5-F1
#
_cell.length_a   1.000
_cell.length_b   1.000
_cell.length_c   1.000
_cell.angle_alpha   90.00
_cell.angle_beta   90.00
_cell.angle_gamma   90.00
#
_symmetry.space_group_name_H-M   'P 1'
#
loop_
_entity.id
_entity.type
_entity.pdbx_description
1 polymer ?
#
loop_
_entity_poly.entity_id
_entity_poly.type
_entity_poly.pdbx_seq_one_letter_code
_entity_poly.pdbx_strand_id
1 'polypeptide(L)'
;MPTANSYSKYAMRGVLAGLMTGVAVCVIFFLLFPTIEGIITSLLREQLLRQLPPDKVEEVLKNAESTINLILTIAPVIQIIQYLILGAIFGVLQGFYSLRFGLSDVKSAIASGITYVVILHVLPLIIVALALREVFEVLVSGGEYLVYMTVLVPGTLFTTSLVLVSLGGGSFSKFVEAEPRQT
;
A
#
# COMPACT_ATOMS: atom_id res chain seq x y z
N MET A 1 -18.03 13.79 24.70
CA MET A 1 -17.70 14.01 23.27
C MET A 1 -16.22 13.72 23.06
N PRO A 2 -15.83 12.97 22.01
CA PRO A 2 -14.42 12.78 21.69
C PRO A 2 -13.77 14.13 21.35
N THR A 3 -12.58 14.40 21.89
CA THR A 3 -11.85 15.64 21.64
C THR A 3 -10.95 15.50 20.40
N ALA A 4 -10.59 16.61 19.77
CA ALA A 4 -9.64 16.60 18.64
C ALA A 4 -8.31 15.90 19.00
N ASN A 5 -7.91 15.99 20.27
CA ASN A 5 -6.71 15.34 20.80
C ASN A 5 -6.81 13.80 20.85
N SER A 6 -8.02 13.24 20.88
CA SER A 6 -8.20 11.79 20.80
C SER A 6 -7.96 11.26 19.40
N TYR A 7 -8.42 11.96 18.35
CA TYR A 7 -8.22 11.51 16.96
C TYR A 7 -6.78 11.70 16.47
N SER A 8 -6.09 12.75 16.93
CA SER A 8 -4.66 12.96 16.62
C SER A 8 -3.80 11.79 17.11
N LYS A 9 -4.07 11.25 18.31
CA LYS A 9 -3.42 10.06 18.86
C LYS A 9 -3.52 8.86 17.91
N TYR A 10 -4.72 8.58 17.40
CA TYR A 10 -4.92 7.48 16.46
C TYR A 10 -4.33 7.75 15.07
N ALA A 11 -4.39 8.99 14.58
CA ALA A 11 -3.73 9.38 13.34
C ALA A 11 -2.22 9.13 13.42
N MET A 12 -1.57 9.49 14.53
CA MET A 12 -0.13 9.26 14.73
C MET A 12 0.21 7.77 14.81
N ARG A 13 -0.61 6.97 15.50
CA ARG A 13 -0.45 5.50 15.48
C ARG A 13 -0.54 4.94 14.05
N GLY A 14 -1.49 5.47 13.29
CA GLY A 14 -1.65 5.18 11.87
C GLY A 14 -0.43 5.55 11.04
N VAL A 15 0.13 6.75 11.23
CA VAL A 15 1.35 7.21 10.54
C VAL A 15 2.53 6.29 10.84
N LEU A 16 2.74 5.90 12.11
CA LEU A 16 3.81 4.97 12.49
C LEU A 16 3.61 3.59 11.84
N ALA A 17 2.39 3.06 11.86
CA ALA A 17 2.07 1.81 11.18
C ALA A 17 2.28 1.91 9.66
N GLY A 18 1.91 3.04 9.06
CA GLY A 18 2.15 3.38 7.67
C GLY A 18 3.64 3.41 7.33
N LEU A 19 4.48 4.03 8.17
CA LEU A 19 5.93 4.05 8.00
C LEU A 19 6.52 2.63 8.02
N MET A 20 6.18 1.84 9.05
CA MET A 20 6.65 0.46 9.18
C MET A 20 6.27 -0.38 7.96
N THR A 21 5.02 -0.23 7.51
CA THR A 21 4.51 -0.92 6.32
C THR A 21 5.22 -0.46 5.06
N GLY A 22 5.37 0.84 4.88
CA GLY A 22 6.01 1.42 3.70
C GLY A 22 7.46 0.98 3.55
N VAL A 23 8.21 0.90 4.65
CA VAL A 23 9.58 0.36 4.66
C VAL A 23 9.57 -1.12 4.30
N ALA A 24 8.70 -1.93 4.91
CA ALA A 24 8.63 -3.36 4.62
C ALA A 24 8.24 -3.66 3.17
N VAL A 25 7.22 -2.96 2.65
CA VAL A 25 6.78 -3.10 1.26
C VAL A 25 7.85 -2.61 0.29
N CYS A 26 8.57 -1.54 0.64
CA CYS A 26 9.70 -1.06 -0.16
C CYS A 26 10.79 -2.13 -0.30
N VAL A 27 11.15 -2.83 0.79
CA VAL A 27 12.10 -3.96 0.73
C VAL A 27 11.58 -5.06 -0.20
N ILE A 28 10.30 -5.41 -0.11
CA ILE A 28 9.68 -6.41 -0.99
C ILE A 28 9.73 -5.94 -2.45
N PHE A 29 9.40 -4.68 -2.72
CA PHE A 29 9.44 -4.10 -4.06
C PHE A 29 10.85 -4.17 -4.67
N PHE A 30 11.89 -3.84 -3.88
CA PHE A 30 13.28 -3.96 -4.32
C PHE A 30 13.65 -5.41 -4.70
N LEU A 31 13.16 -6.40 -3.95
CA LEU A 31 13.40 -7.81 -4.26
C LEU A 31 12.66 -8.27 -5.53
N LEU A 32 11.49 -7.70 -5.82
CA LEU A 32 10.67 -8.04 -6.99
C LEU A 32 10.98 -7.17 -8.21
N PHE A 33 11.89 -6.22 -8.09
CA PHE A 33 12.17 -5.21 -9.10
C PHE A 33 12.47 -5.79 -10.49
N PRO A 34 13.35 -6.80 -10.65
CA PRO A 34 13.64 -7.36 -11.97
C PRO A 34 12.41 -8.03 -12.61
N THR A 35 11.55 -8.63 -11.78
CA THR A 35 10.30 -9.26 -12.24
C THR A 35 9.31 -8.21 -12.72
N ILE A 36 9.15 -7.11 -11.98
CA ILE A 36 8.23 -6.02 -12.33
C ILE A 36 8.69 -5.34 -13.64
N GLU A 37 9.98 -5.05 -13.78
CA GLU A 37 10.56 -4.50 -15.00
C GLU A 37 10.29 -5.41 -16.21
N GLY A 38 10.52 -6.71 -16.05
CA GLY A 38 10.25 -7.70 -17.10
C GLY A 38 8.77 -7.73 -17.54
N ILE A 39 7.84 -7.63 -16.59
CA ILE A 39 6.39 -7.60 -16.86
C ILE A 39 5.99 -6.30 -17.56
N ILE A 40 6.48 -5.15 -17.12
CA ILE A 40 6.16 -3.86 -17.75
C ILE A 40 6.66 -3.85 -19.19
N THR A 41 7.89 -4.31 -19.41
CA THR A 41 8.51 -4.35 -20.73
C THR A 41 7.79 -5.34 -21.66
N SER A 42 7.37 -6.51 -21.17
CA SER A 42 6.61 -7.48 -21.97
C SER A 42 5.23 -6.96 -22.34
N LEU A 43 4.49 -6.37 -21.39
CA LEU A 43 3.18 -5.78 -21.64
C LEU A 43 3.25 -4.61 -22.64
N LEU A 44 4.25 -3.73 -22.48
CA LEU A 44 4.50 -2.65 -23.44
C LEU A 44 4.83 -3.20 -24.82
N ARG A 45 5.72 -4.18 -24.91
CA ARG A 45 6.08 -4.83 -26.18
C ARG A 45 4.85 -5.44 -26.86
N GLU A 46 4.02 -6.19 -26.13
CA GLU A 46 2.81 -6.80 -26.67
C GLU A 46 1.79 -5.74 -27.13
N GLN A 47 1.61 -4.66 -26.39
CA GLN A 47 0.71 -3.58 -26.78
C GLN A 47 1.23 -2.82 -28.01
N LEU A 48 2.53 -2.57 -28.09
CA LEU A 48 3.16 -1.85 -29.20
C LEU A 48 3.17 -2.71 -30.48
N LEU A 49 3.43 -4.02 -30.40
CA LEU A 49 3.38 -4.93 -31.54
C LEU A 49 1.98 -5.03 -32.18
N ARG A 50 0.92 -4.76 -31.41
CA ARG A 50 -0.46 -4.68 -31.95
C ARG A 50 -0.69 -3.41 -32.78
N GLN A 51 0.14 -2.38 -32.63
CA GLN A 51 -0.08 -1.05 -33.21
C GLN A 51 1.02 -0.62 -34.19
N LEU A 52 2.22 -1.21 -34.12
CA LEU A 52 3.41 -0.75 -34.84
C LEU A 52 4.22 -1.91 -35.45
N PRO A 53 4.96 -1.66 -36.54
CA PRO A 53 5.94 -2.61 -37.08
C PRO A 53 7.06 -2.91 -36.07
N PRO A 54 7.63 -4.13 -36.07
CA PRO A 54 8.62 -4.57 -35.08
C PRO A 54 9.82 -3.62 -34.93
N ASP A 55 10.29 -3.06 -36.04
CA ASP A 55 11.45 -2.18 -36.11
C ASP A 55 11.23 -0.87 -35.33
N LYS A 56 9.99 -0.36 -35.31
CA LYS A 56 9.60 0.83 -34.53
C LYS A 56 9.30 0.51 -33.08
N VAL A 57 8.88 -0.72 -32.78
CA VAL A 57 8.61 -1.16 -31.41
C VAL A 57 9.90 -1.14 -30.58
N GLU A 58 11.02 -1.60 -31.15
CA GLU A 58 12.31 -1.64 -30.45
C GLU A 58 12.85 -0.23 -30.16
N GLU A 59 12.66 0.70 -31.10
CA GLU A 59 13.03 2.12 -30.91
C GLU A 59 12.23 2.76 -29.77
N VAL A 60 10.92 2.51 -29.71
CA VAL A 60 10.04 3.04 -28.64
C VAL A 60 10.35 2.40 -27.30
N LEU A 61 10.59 1.08 -27.26
CA LEU A 61 10.99 0.36 -26.04
C LEU A 61 12.28 0.92 -25.44
N LYS A 62 13.30 1.14 -26.26
CA LYS A 62 14.57 1.72 -25.82
C LYS A 62 14.41 3.12 -25.22
N ASN A 63 13.50 3.93 -25.78
CA ASN A 63 13.16 5.23 -25.22
C ASN A 63 12.33 5.11 -23.91
N ALA A 64 11.49 4.08 -23.81
CA ALA A 64 10.71 3.79 -22.61
C ALA A 64 11.57 3.28 -21.45
N GLU A 65 12.65 2.54 -21.70
CA GLU A 65 13.56 2.01 -20.66
C GLU A 65 14.10 3.12 -19.74
N SER A 66 14.49 4.27 -20.30
CA SER A 66 14.94 5.40 -19.47
C SER A 66 13.84 5.93 -18.56
N THR A 67 12.59 5.91 -19.02
CA THR A 67 11.43 6.37 -18.24
C THR A 67 11.08 5.33 -17.17
N ILE A 68 11.08 4.05 -17.52
CA ILE A 68 10.87 2.93 -16.60
C ILE A 68 11.90 2.97 -15.48
N ASN A 69 13.19 3.10 -15.80
CA ASN A 69 14.25 3.20 -14.81
C ASN A 69 14.09 4.39 -13.86
N LEU A 70 13.71 5.56 -14.37
CA LEU A 70 13.46 6.74 -13.54
C LEU A 70 12.29 6.52 -12.59
N ILE A 71 11.16 6.01 -13.09
CA ILE A 71 9.98 5.69 -12.28
C ILE A 71 10.34 4.69 -11.19
N LEU A 72 11.01 3.62 -11.58
CA LEU A 72 11.39 2.55 -10.68
C LEU A 72 12.38 3.03 -9.60
N THR A 73 13.26 3.98 -9.89
CA THR A 73 14.19 4.58 -8.92
C THR A 73 13.46 5.41 -7.84
N ILE A 74 12.42 6.16 -8.22
CA ILE A 74 11.66 7.02 -7.29
C ILE A 74 10.51 6.29 -6.61
N ALA A 75 10.04 5.17 -7.18
CA ALA A 75 8.91 4.38 -6.68
C ALA A 75 9.02 4.04 -5.18
N PRO A 76 10.17 3.59 -4.64
CA PRO A 76 10.36 3.35 -3.21
C PRO A 76 9.96 4.52 -2.30
N VAL A 77 10.40 5.73 -2.65
CA VAL A 77 10.14 6.94 -1.86
C VAL A 77 8.66 7.32 -1.91
N ILE A 78 8.09 7.28 -3.12
CA ILE A 78 6.66 7.52 -3.34
C ILE A 78 5.82 6.53 -2.54
N GLN A 79 6.23 5.26 -2.50
CA GLN A 79 5.53 4.21 -1.79
C GLN A 79 5.52 4.44 -0.28
N ILE A 80 6.65 4.84 0.32
CA ILE A 80 6.70 5.22 1.74
C ILE A 80 5.75 6.39 2.03
N ILE A 81 5.78 7.44 1.21
CA ILE A 81 4.89 8.60 1.35
C ILE A 81 3.42 8.17 1.27
N GLN A 82 3.09 7.31 0.30
CA GLN A 82 1.75 6.76 0.14
C GLN A 82 1.30 6.01 1.40
N TYR A 83 2.14 5.14 1.97
CA TYR A 83 1.78 4.42 3.19
C TYR A 83 1.69 5.32 4.43
N LEU A 84 2.45 6.42 4.50
CA LEU A 84 2.28 7.42 5.58
C LEU A 84 0.89 8.07 5.51
N ILE A 85 0.47 8.48 4.31
CA ILE A 85 -0.85 9.12 4.09
C ILE A 85 -1.97 8.12 4.39
N LEU A 86 -1.89 6.91 3.82
CA LEU A 86 -2.87 5.85 4.08
C LEU A 86 -2.89 5.49 5.57
N GLY A 87 -1.73 5.38 6.20
CA GLY A 87 -1.60 5.16 7.62
C GLY A 87 -2.34 6.20 8.44
N ALA A 88 -2.17 7.49 8.15
CA ALA A 88 -2.89 8.56 8.83
C ALA A 88 -4.42 8.42 8.68
N ILE A 89 -4.92 8.17 7.46
CA ILE A 89 -6.34 8.02 7.17
C ILE A 89 -6.94 6.84 7.94
N PHE A 90 -6.31 5.66 7.85
CA PHE A 90 -6.79 4.45 8.52
C PHE A 90 -6.53 4.48 10.03
N GLY A 91 -5.58 5.28 10.51
CA GLY A 91 -5.43 5.62 11.91
C GLY A 91 -6.63 6.43 12.42
N VAL A 92 -7.05 7.46 11.70
CA VAL A 92 -8.29 8.19 12.04
C VAL A 92 -9.50 7.26 12.04
N LEU A 93 -9.59 6.33 11.09
CA LEU A 93 -10.65 5.32 11.05
C LEU A 93 -10.61 4.39 12.26
N GLN A 94 -9.43 3.97 12.71
CA GLN A 94 -9.28 3.22 13.97
C GLN A 94 -9.83 4.03 15.15
N GLY A 95 -9.49 5.33 15.22
CA GLY A 95 -10.01 6.22 16.25
C GLY A 95 -11.53 6.34 16.21
N PHE A 96 -12.11 6.46 15.02
CA PHE A 96 -13.55 6.40 14.83
C PHE A 96 -14.14 5.09 15.36
N TYR A 97 -13.55 3.93 15.03
CA TYR A 97 -14.05 2.65 15.51
C TYR A 97 -13.98 2.51 17.04
N SER A 98 -12.89 2.96 17.65
CA SER A 98 -12.74 2.91 19.11
C SER A 98 -13.70 3.87 19.81
N LEU A 99 -13.73 5.14 19.40
CA LEU A 99 -14.48 6.19 20.08
C LEU A 99 -15.99 6.11 19.83
N ARG A 100 -16.42 5.70 18.63
CA ARG A 100 -17.84 5.64 18.26
C ARG A 100 -18.50 4.35 18.69
N PHE A 101 -17.81 3.21 18.56
CA PHE A 101 -18.39 1.89 18.85
C PHE A 101 -17.85 1.26 20.13
N GLY A 102 -16.98 1.95 20.88
CA GLY A 102 -16.42 1.46 22.14
C GLY A 102 -15.50 0.26 21.96
N LEU A 103 -14.94 0.06 20.76
CA LEU A 103 -14.02 -1.05 20.52
C LEU A 103 -12.68 -0.80 21.22
N SER A 104 -12.09 -1.87 21.77
CA SER A 104 -10.73 -1.82 22.29
C SER A 104 -9.74 -1.46 21.18
N ASP A 105 -8.60 -0.85 21.54
CA ASP A 105 -7.56 -0.40 20.60
C ASP A 105 -7.14 -1.48 19.59
N VAL A 106 -7.06 -2.74 20.04
CA VAL A 106 -6.71 -3.87 19.18
C VAL A 106 -7.84 -4.22 18.22
N LYS A 107 -9.09 -4.28 18.72
CA LYS A 107 -10.25 -4.59 17.86
C LYS A 107 -10.49 -3.49 16.84
N SER A 108 -10.31 -2.22 17.21
CA SER A 108 -10.40 -1.09 16.29
C SER A 108 -9.27 -1.09 15.26
N ALA A 109 -8.05 -1.48 15.64
CA ALA A 109 -6.93 -1.64 14.71
C ALA A 109 -7.20 -2.76 13.69
N ILE A 110 -7.68 -3.92 14.14
CA ILE A 110 -8.05 -5.04 13.26
C ILE A 110 -9.18 -4.61 12.32
N ALA A 111 -10.23 -3.97 12.82
CA ALA A 111 -11.33 -3.49 12.00
C ALA A 111 -10.85 -2.50 10.93
N SER A 112 -9.97 -1.55 11.30
CA SER A 112 -9.38 -0.61 10.35
C SER A 112 -8.50 -1.30 9.30
N GLY A 113 -7.68 -2.26 9.70
CA GLY A 113 -6.86 -3.06 8.78
C GLY A 113 -7.69 -3.91 7.82
N ILE A 114 -8.80 -4.51 8.29
CA ILE A 114 -9.75 -5.22 7.41
C ILE A 114 -10.36 -4.23 6.41
N THR A 115 -10.81 -3.06 6.85
CA THR A 115 -11.37 -2.04 5.96
C THR A 115 -10.32 -1.56 4.93
N TYR A 116 -9.06 -1.42 5.32
CA TYR A 116 -7.94 -1.14 4.41
C TYR A 116 -7.85 -2.20 3.30
N VAL A 117 -7.78 -3.48 3.68
CA VAL A 117 -7.67 -4.60 2.74
C VAL A 117 -8.86 -4.65 1.79
N VAL A 118 -10.07 -4.48 2.33
CA VAL A 118 -11.29 -4.54 1.53
C VAL A 118 -11.33 -3.41 0.51
N ILE A 119 -11.11 -2.16 0.94
CA ILE A 119 -11.27 -1.00 0.07
C ILE A 119 -10.16 -0.90 -0.98
N LEU A 120 -8.90 -1.14 -0.59
CA LEU A 120 -7.77 -0.89 -1.48
C LEU A 120 -7.35 -2.10 -2.31
N HIS A 121 -7.74 -3.31 -1.92
CA HIS A 121 -7.21 -4.53 -2.55
C HIS A 121 -8.32 -5.44 -3.05
N VAL A 122 -9.23 -5.87 -2.17
CA VAL A 122 -10.29 -6.81 -2.55
C VAL A 122 -11.29 -6.17 -3.50
N LEU A 123 -11.78 -4.97 -3.20
CA LEU A 123 -12.79 -4.30 -4.02
C LEU A 123 -12.28 -3.97 -5.43
N PRO A 124 -11.08 -3.37 -5.63
CA PRO A 124 -10.53 -3.18 -6.96
C PRO A 124 -10.34 -4.49 -7.72
N LEU A 125 -9.90 -5.56 -7.05
CA LEU A 125 -9.73 -6.86 -7.69
C LEU A 125 -11.07 -7.43 -8.16
N ILE A 126 -12.13 -7.30 -7.36
CA ILE A 126 -13.50 -7.68 -7.76
C ILE A 126 -13.94 -6.88 -8.98
N ILE A 127 -13.71 -5.56 -8.99
CA ILE A 127 -14.07 -4.69 -10.13
C ILE A 127 -13.34 -5.14 -11.39
N VAL A 128 -12.03 -5.41 -11.32
CA VAL A 128 -11.24 -5.90 -12.45
C VAL A 128 -11.75 -7.28 -12.91
N ALA A 129 -12.06 -8.19 -11.99
CA ALA A 129 -12.59 -9.51 -12.33
C ALA A 129 -13.94 -9.43 -13.06
N LEU A 130 -14.80 -8.50 -12.68
CA LEU A 130 -16.12 -8.31 -13.30
C LEU A 130 -16.07 -7.53 -14.61
N ALA A 131 -15.22 -6.51 -14.72
CA ALA A 131 -15.16 -5.62 -15.87
C ALA A 131 -14.17 -6.07 -16.96
N LEU A 132 -13.07 -6.72 -16.57
CA LEU A 132 -11.92 -7.05 -17.43
C LEU A 132 -11.46 -8.48 -17.18
N ARG A 133 -12.34 -9.45 -17.44
CA ARG A 133 -12.11 -10.87 -17.17
C ARG A 133 -10.81 -11.40 -17.79
N GLU A 134 -10.47 -10.99 -19.01
CA GLU A 134 -9.23 -11.39 -19.69
C GLU A 134 -7.97 -10.92 -18.94
N VAL A 135 -7.98 -9.69 -18.42
CA VAL A 135 -6.87 -9.13 -17.63
C VAL A 135 -6.75 -9.85 -16.28
N PHE A 136 -7.89 -10.16 -15.65
CA PHE A 136 -7.93 -10.93 -14.41
C PHE A 136 -7.40 -12.35 -14.61
N GLU A 137 -7.77 -13.02 -15.71
CA GLU A 137 -7.27 -14.35 -16.04
C GLU A 137 -5.76 -14.35 -16.26
N VAL A 138 -5.19 -13.33 -16.91
CA VAL A 138 -3.72 -13.16 -17.04
C VAL A 138 -3.07 -12.90 -15.68
N LEU A 139 -3.68 -12.08 -14.81
CA LEU A 139 -3.19 -11.80 -13.45
C LEU A 139 -3.15 -13.06 -12.58
N VAL A 140 -4.18 -13.90 -12.66
CA VAL A 140 -4.30 -15.12 -11.86
C VAL A 140 -3.47 -16.27 -12.44
N SER A 141 -3.49 -16.46 -13.77
CA SER A 141 -2.74 -17.54 -14.44
C SER A 141 -1.23 -17.25 -14.54
N GLY A 142 -0.85 -15.98 -14.67
CA GLY A 142 0.54 -15.55 -14.78
C GLY A 142 1.28 -15.42 -13.45
N GLY A 143 0.59 -15.50 -12.30
CA GLY A 143 1.28 -15.44 -11.01
C GLY A 143 0.35 -15.35 -9.80
N GLU A 144 -0.08 -16.52 -9.29
CA GLU A 144 -0.64 -16.63 -7.94
C GLU A 144 0.26 -15.95 -6.89
N TYR A 145 1.58 -16.07 -7.08
CA TYR A 145 2.59 -15.42 -6.25
C TYR A 145 2.52 -13.88 -6.32
N LEU A 146 2.30 -13.31 -7.51
CA LEU A 146 2.24 -11.85 -7.68
C LEU A 146 0.95 -11.27 -7.11
N VAL A 147 -0.18 -11.94 -7.30
CA VAL A 147 -1.46 -11.57 -6.67
C VAL A 147 -1.32 -11.62 -5.15
N TYR A 148 -0.71 -12.67 -4.61
CA TYR A 148 -0.47 -12.79 -3.17
C TYR A 148 0.44 -11.65 -2.64
N MET A 149 1.56 -11.39 -3.30
CA MET A 149 2.56 -10.40 -2.87
C MET A 149 2.08 -8.95 -3.03
N THR A 150 1.15 -8.68 -3.94
CA THR A 150 0.64 -7.32 -4.19
C THR A 150 -0.67 -7.01 -3.45
N VAL A 151 -1.52 -8.02 -3.21
CA VAL A 151 -2.85 -7.86 -2.59
C VAL A 151 -2.83 -8.22 -1.12
N LEU A 152 -2.22 -9.35 -0.73
CA LEU A 152 -2.33 -9.83 0.66
C LEU A 152 -1.20 -9.31 1.55
N VAL A 153 0.02 -9.23 1.02
CA VAL A 153 1.18 -8.86 1.83
C VAL A 153 1.11 -7.41 2.35
N PRO A 154 0.81 -6.39 1.54
CA PRO A 154 0.73 -5.02 2.06
C PRO A 154 -0.40 -4.84 3.08
N GLY A 155 -1.54 -5.49 2.82
CA GLY A 155 -2.69 -5.48 3.72
C GLY A 155 -2.43 -6.12 5.08
N THR A 156 -1.79 -7.29 5.07
CA THR A 156 -1.40 -7.98 6.31
C THR A 156 -0.33 -7.19 7.06
N LEU A 157 0.71 -6.71 6.38
CA LEU A 157 1.75 -5.86 6.98
C LEU A 157 1.18 -4.61 7.63
N PHE A 158 0.24 -3.93 6.95
CA PHE A 158 -0.43 -2.75 7.50
C PHE A 158 -1.21 -3.09 8.76
N THR A 159 -2.05 -4.12 8.70
CA THR A 159 -2.89 -4.54 9.83
C THR A 159 -2.03 -4.94 11.02
N THR A 160 -0.99 -5.75 10.79
CA THR A 160 -0.06 -6.18 11.83
C THR A 160 0.69 -5.00 12.43
N SER A 161 1.19 -4.08 11.61
CA SER A 161 1.87 -2.86 12.10
C SER A 161 0.94 -2.01 12.95
N LEU A 162 -0.31 -1.82 12.53
CA LEU A 162 -1.29 -1.04 13.27
C LEU A 162 -1.66 -1.70 14.61
N VAL A 163 -1.80 -3.03 14.63
CA VAL A 163 -2.03 -3.79 15.86
C VAL A 163 -0.82 -3.70 16.80
N LEU A 164 0.41 -3.85 16.29
CA LEU A 164 1.62 -3.75 17.09
C LEU A 164 1.78 -2.36 17.72
N VAL A 165 1.58 -1.29 16.93
CA VAL A 165 1.63 0.09 17.43
C VAL A 165 0.53 0.35 18.46
N SER A 166 -0.64 -0.28 18.29
CA SER A 166 -1.76 -0.16 19.24
C SER A 166 -1.55 -0.94 20.53
N LEU A 167 -0.85 -2.09 20.48
CA LEU A 167 -0.47 -2.90 21.64
C LEU A 167 0.70 -2.30 22.42
N GLY A 168 1.67 -1.70 21.71
CA GLY A 168 2.93 -1.21 22.27
C GLY A 168 2.85 0.08 23.08
N GLY A 169 1.75 0.29 23.83
CA GLY A 169 1.33 1.52 24.52
C GLY A 169 2.30 2.16 25.53
N GLY A 170 3.57 1.74 25.59
CA GLY A 170 4.63 2.36 26.40
C GLY A 170 5.88 2.82 25.61
N SER A 171 6.24 2.15 24.51
CA SER A 171 7.42 2.55 23.69
C SER A 171 7.05 3.56 22.60
N PHE A 172 5.86 3.40 22.00
CA PHE A 172 5.36 4.31 20.98
C PHE A 172 4.54 5.47 21.55
N SER A 173 4.06 5.36 22.80
CA SER A 173 3.32 6.44 23.47
C SER A 173 4.16 7.71 23.57
N LYS A 174 5.48 7.61 23.76
CA LYS A 174 6.39 8.78 23.78
C LYS A 174 6.40 9.59 22.48
N PHE A 175 6.23 8.94 21.33
CA PHE A 175 6.14 9.61 20.02
C PHE A 175 4.74 10.14 19.73
N VAL A 176 3.72 9.50 20.33
CA VAL A 176 2.31 9.82 20.14
C VAL A 176 1.82 10.92 21.09
N GLU A 177 2.45 11.06 22.26
CA GLU A 177 2.12 12.00 23.34
C GLU A 177 3.12 13.16 23.45
N ALA A 178 4.07 13.28 22.52
CA ALA A 178 4.94 14.45 22.43
C ALA A 178 4.09 15.67 22.03
N GLU A 179 3.51 16.34 23.02
CA GLU A 179 2.85 17.63 22.83
C GLU A 179 3.84 18.65 22.22
N PRO A 180 3.38 19.54 21.33
CA PRO A 180 4.22 20.63 20.87
C PRO A 180 4.65 21.45 22.09
N ARG A 181 5.97 21.55 22.33
CA ARG A 181 6.51 22.48 23.32
C ARG A 181 5.97 23.86 22.96
N GLN A 182 5.15 24.43 23.84
CA GLN A 182 4.80 25.84 23.78
C GLN A 182 6.09 26.62 24.08
N THR A 183 6.82 26.97 23.02
CA THR A 183 7.84 28.02 23.02
C THR A 183 7.22 29.29 22.51
#